data_AF-A0A3B3VS78-F1
#
_entry.id   AF-A0A3B3VS78-F1
#
_cell.length_a   1.000
_cell.length_b   1.000
_cell.length_c   1.000
_cell.angle_alpha   90.00
_cell.angle_beta   90.00
_cell.angle_gamma   90.00
#
_symmetry.space_group_name_H-M   'P 1'
#
loop_
_entity.id
_entity.type
_entity.pdbx_description
1 polymer ?
#
loop_
_entity_poly.entity_id
_entity_poly.type
_entity_poly.pdbx_seq_one_letter_code
_entity_poly.pdbx_strand_id
1 'polypeptide(L)'
;MSCKRAQNESGDSDKKKKKRSSVETVDLCGSVEEEEVKQAVKEAWSNRTHYSKGDLELDCHPFPHCIIKNFLSNQTFAENLQRELLELNFNEKSNDLYKFKQSDDLKKRKEPHIAAIRAALFGRFRSWLGDVLGVELEPTVDISCAKYEYTDVLLCHDDELEGRRAAFILYLVPPWQSSDGGSLDLYSTDSNFQPESIVKSLVPCWNTLVLFEVSPVSFHQVSEVLSQDKCRLSLSGWFHGPSLERPPRFKEPSILKHPHLPRDETVLFEWVNPLYLDISYQEQIQTEFEDSSEIQLKDFLKEEKFREVSEALRQTGIRWMKRGPPNKRCYESASVDSLPECVSVCWELLRSEAFFLLLSNFTGLRLHYLCPADEEDEEGETKDDKEEGEVAGTSAESPSSSSSSKAGTDKGGKKLSSPVCCGEVRRWSHGGYTLLHDAEAAQAEYALDLILPFGCADWEAEFGGFTCYIANEEDEELLTVYPEDNSLALVYRDKETLKFVKHVNHKSSHVDSSTCREFYDFSFVYYE
;
A
#
# COMPACT_ATOMS: atom_id res chain seq x y z
N MET A 1 -81.71 26.36 -49.42
CA MET A 1 -82.15 25.40 -48.38
C MET A 1 -80.90 24.81 -47.75
N SER A 2 -80.79 24.93 -46.42
CA SER A 2 -79.94 24.25 -45.40
C SER A 2 -78.67 23.49 -45.82
N CYS A 3 -77.54 23.51 -45.10
CA CYS A 3 -77.17 24.10 -43.80
C CYS A 3 -75.64 24.00 -43.63
N LYS A 4 -75.13 24.87 -42.74
CA LYS A 4 -73.73 25.15 -42.37
C LYS A 4 -72.98 23.99 -41.68
N ARG A 5 -71.64 23.99 -41.78
CA ARG A 5 -70.74 24.10 -40.60
C ARG A 5 -69.34 24.57 -40.98
N ALA A 6 -68.76 25.40 -40.10
CA ALA A 6 -67.67 26.33 -40.35
C ALA A 6 -66.27 25.70 -40.19
N GLN A 7 -65.33 26.10 -41.06
CA GLN A 7 -63.89 26.12 -40.79
C GLN A 7 -63.53 27.56 -40.41
N ASN A 8 -62.91 27.74 -39.25
CA ASN A 8 -62.23 28.98 -38.89
C ASN A 8 -60.73 28.74 -39.09
N GLU A 9 -60.13 29.47 -40.02
CA GLU A 9 -58.71 29.78 -40.03
C GLU A 9 -58.41 30.86 -38.97
N SER A 10 -57.32 30.70 -38.23
CA SER A 10 -56.55 31.84 -37.72
C SER A 10 -55.12 31.36 -37.50
N GLY A 11 -54.18 31.92 -38.26
CA GLY A 11 -52.76 31.63 -38.13
C GLY A 11 -52.21 32.02 -36.77
N ASP A 12 -51.15 31.33 -36.38
CA ASP A 12 -50.28 31.77 -35.30
C ASP A 12 -48.82 31.74 -35.79
N SER A 13 -48.24 32.93 -35.75
CA SER A 13 -46.87 33.25 -36.07
C SER A 13 -45.92 32.79 -34.96
N ASP A 14 -44.81 32.20 -35.38
CA ASP A 14 -43.49 32.22 -34.74
C ASP A 14 -43.38 32.69 -33.28
N LYS A 15 -42.99 31.75 -32.41
CA LYS A 15 -41.92 31.95 -31.41
C LYS A 15 -41.45 30.60 -30.85
N LYS A 16 -40.62 29.89 -31.63
CA LYS A 16 -39.70 28.89 -31.07
C LYS A 16 -38.72 29.61 -30.14
N LYS A 17 -38.96 29.54 -28.82
CA LYS A 17 -37.95 29.86 -27.80
C LYS A 17 -36.77 28.90 -28.01
N LYS A 18 -35.73 29.37 -28.71
CA LYS A 18 -34.38 28.78 -28.64
C LYS A 18 -33.95 28.81 -27.18
N LYS A 19 -33.93 27.64 -26.53
CA LYS A 19 -33.21 27.43 -25.28
C LYS A 19 -31.73 27.64 -25.62
N ARG A 20 -31.24 28.87 -25.44
CA ARG A 20 -29.79 29.16 -25.46
C ARG A 20 -29.23 28.37 -24.29
N SER A 21 -28.58 27.24 -24.58
CA SER A 21 -27.62 26.63 -23.67
C SER A 21 -26.54 27.69 -23.45
N SER A 22 -26.62 28.47 -22.37
CA SER A 22 -25.47 29.23 -21.91
C SER A 22 -24.41 28.20 -21.56
N VAL A 23 -23.33 28.17 -22.33
CA VAL A 23 -22.14 27.41 -21.95
C VAL A 23 -21.61 28.12 -20.71
N GLU A 24 -21.63 27.44 -19.57
CA GLU A 24 -21.00 27.97 -18.36
C GLU A 24 -19.52 28.22 -18.66
N THR A 25 -19.04 29.42 -18.34
CA THR A 25 -17.65 29.83 -18.57
C THR A 25 -16.92 29.91 -17.25
N VAL A 26 -15.69 29.40 -17.21
CA VAL A 26 -14.83 29.42 -16.03
C VAL A 26 -13.71 30.41 -16.24
N ASP A 27 -13.63 31.37 -15.32
CA ASP A 27 -12.51 32.28 -15.17
C ASP A 27 -11.62 31.77 -14.04
N LEU A 28 -10.34 31.50 -14.34
CA LEU A 28 -9.37 31.10 -13.32
C LEU A 28 -8.75 32.33 -12.66
N CYS A 29 -7.97 32.10 -11.61
CA CYS A 29 -7.22 33.13 -10.89
C CYS A 29 -6.42 34.04 -11.85
N GLY A 30 -6.54 35.35 -11.65
CA GLY A 30 -5.88 36.36 -12.50
C GLY A 30 -4.36 36.22 -12.56
N SER A 31 -3.72 35.74 -11.48
CA SER A 31 -2.27 35.48 -11.46
C SER A 31 -1.84 34.44 -12.50
N VAL A 32 -2.70 33.51 -12.88
CA VAL A 32 -2.42 32.51 -13.94
C VAL A 32 -2.58 33.11 -15.34
N GLU A 33 -3.38 34.17 -15.49
CA GLU A 33 -3.63 34.83 -16.77
C GLU A 33 -2.58 35.91 -17.11
N GLU A 34 -1.81 36.38 -16.11
CA GLU A 34 -0.76 37.37 -16.30
C GLU A 34 0.50 36.74 -16.93
N GLU A 35 0.85 37.14 -18.17
CA GLU A 35 2.04 36.64 -18.87
C GLU A 35 3.36 36.89 -18.12
N GLU A 36 3.48 38.02 -17.40
CA GLU A 36 4.63 38.30 -16.54
C GLU A 36 4.77 37.28 -15.40
N VAL A 37 3.64 36.86 -14.81
CA VAL A 37 3.62 35.84 -13.76
C VAL A 37 3.98 34.49 -14.34
N LYS A 38 3.41 34.12 -15.48
CA LYS A 38 3.74 32.87 -16.18
C LYS A 38 5.25 32.77 -16.44
N GLN A 39 5.85 33.83 -16.95
CA GLN A 39 7.29 33.85 -17.26
C GLN A 39 8.14 33.75 -15.99
N ALA A 40 7.77 34.43 -14.91
CA ALA A 40 8.48 34.36 -13.64
C ALA A 40 8.35 32.97 -12.98
N VAL A 41 7.16 32.36 -13.02
CA VAL A 41 6.93 31.00 -12.52
C VAL A 41 7.74 29.98 -13.33
N LYS A 42 7.77 30.11 -14.65
CA LYS A 42 8.60 29.27 -15.54
C LYS A 42 10.08 29.33 -15.16
N GLU A 43 10.61 30.55 -15.00
CA GLU A 43 12.02 30.75 -14.60
C GLU A 43 12.28 30.16 -13.21
N ALA A 44 11.39 30.42 -12.25
CA ALA A 44 11.52 29.93 -10.89
C ALA A 44 11.43 28.38 -10.81
N TRP A 45 10.54 27.77 -11.59
CA TRP A 45 10.41 26.32 -11.68
C TRP A 45 11.67 25.67 -12.24
N SER A 46 12.23 26.22 -13.32
CA SER A 46 13.46 25.72 -13.93
C SER A 46 14.67 25.89 -13.02
N ASN A 47 14.75 27.02 -12.31
CA ASN A 47 15.87 27.33 -11.41
C ASN A 47 15.71 26.70 -10.03
N ARG A 48 14.59 26.01 -9.77
CA ARG A 48 14.21 25.43 -8.47
C ARG A 48 14.25 26.47 -7.35
N THR A 49 13.74 27.67 -7.62
CA THR A 49 13.69 28.78 -6.66
C THR A 49 12.26 29.08 -6.25
N HIS A 50 12.06 29.48 -5.00
CA HIS A 50 10.75 29.95 -4.52
C HIS A 50 10.28 31.20 -5.30
N TYR A 51 8.99 31.27 -5.60
CA TYR A 51 8.35 32.43 -6.19
C TYR A 51 6.93 32.61 -5.63
N SER A 52 6.52 33.85 -5.35
CA SER A 52 5.16 34.15 -4.91
C SER A 52 4.69 35.49 -5.46
N LYS A 53 3.45 35.52 -5.98
CA LYS A 53 2.76 36.73 -6.42
C LYS A 53 1.26 36.52 -6.37
N GLY A 54 0.55 37.43 -5.69
CA GLY A 54 -0.91 37.35 -5.54
C GLY A 54 -1.32 36.08 -4.81
N ASP A 55 -2.19 35.30 -5.43
CA ASP A 55 -2.69 34.03 -4.89
C ASP A 55 -1.84 32.80 -5.29
N LEU A 56 -0.76 33.00 -6.06
CA LEU A 56 0.14 31.94 -6.52
C LEU A 56 1.42 31.91 -5.69
N GLU A 57 1.79 30.71 -5.23
CA GLU A 57 3.02 30.40 -4.51
C GLU A 57 3.65 29.13 -5.08
N LEU A 58 4.88 29.23 -5.56
CA LEU A 58 5.73 28.11 -5.97
C LEU A 58 6.81 27.90 -4.92
N ASP A 59 6.83 26.72 -4.32
CA ASP A 59 7.93 26.27 -3.48
C ASP A 59 8.58 25.05 -4.15
N CYS A 60 9.89 24.89 -3.93
CA CYS A 60 10.70 23.86 -4.56
C CYS A 60 11.20 22.79 -3.57
N HIS A 61 10.86 22.92 -2.28
CA HIS A 61 11.23 21.95 -1.25
C HIS A 61 9.99 21.21 -0.69
N PRO A 62 9.96 19.87 -0.63
CA PRO A 62 11.02 18.91 -0.99
C PRO A 62 11.21 18.72 -2.50
N PHE A 63 10.18 19.04 -3.29
CA PHE A 63 10.17 19.08 -4.74
C PHE A 63 9.26 20.21 -5.22
N PRO A 64 9.33 20.65 -6.48
CA PRO A 64 8.50 21.74 -6.97
C PRO A 64 7.01 21.44 -6.94
N HIS A 65 6.31 22.30 -6.20
CA HIS A 65 4.88 22.29 -6.05
C HIS A 65 4.36 23.73 -5.97
N CYS A 66 3.26 23.98 -6.66
CA CYS A 66 2.61 25.27 -6.77
C CYS A 66 1.26 25.21 -6.06
N ILE A 67 0.96 26.26 -5.30
CA ILE A 67 -0.28 26.47 -4.56
C ILE A 67 -0.93 27.72 -5.15
N ILE A 68 -2.15 27.58 -5.66
CA ILE A 68 -2.93 28.66 -6.25
C ILE A 68 -4.23 28.79 -5.48
N LYS A 69 -4.30 29.80 -4.61
CA LYS A 69 -5.51 30.14 -3.85
C LYS A 69 -6.52 30.82 -4.78
N ASN A 70 -7.80 30.80 -4.38
CA ASN A 70 -8.89 31.38 -5.14
C ASN A 70 -8.84 30.99 -6.64
N PHE A 71 -8.56 29.71 -6.91
CA PHE A 71 -8.25 29.23 -8.25
C PHE A 71 -9.39 29.51 -9.24
N LEU A 72 -10.63 29.41 -8.78
CA LEU A 72 -11.83 29.81 -9.51
C LEU A 72 -12.22 31.23 -9.10
N SER A 73 -12.20 32.17 -10.03
CA SER A 73 -12.47 33.60 -9.73
C SER A 73 -13.93 33.87 -9.37
N ASN A 74 -14.86 33.02 -9.82
CA ASN A 74 -16.28 33.15 -9.53
C ASN A 74 -16.70 32.20 -8.39
N GLN A 75 -16.95 32.76 -7.21
CA GLN A 75 -17.37 32.01 -6.02
C GLN A 75 -18.68 31.22 -6.24
N THR A 76 -19.66 31.82 -6.93
CA THR A 76 -20.93 31.14 -7.26
C THR A 76 -20.70 29.92 -8.14
N PHE A 77 -19.75 30.00 -9.07
CA PHE A 77 -19.36 28.85 -9.89
C PHE A 77 -18.75 27.73 -9.02
N ALA A 78 -17.84 28.07 -8.11
CA ALA A 78 -17.20 27.10 -7.20
C ALA A 78 -18.24 26.39 -6.30
N GLU A 79 -19.21 27.13 -5.76
CA GLU A 79 -20.31 26.57 -4.95
C GLU A 79 -21.24 25.66 -5.75
N ASN A 80 -21.58 26.05 -6.98
CA ASN A 80 -22.39 25.20 -7.86
C ASN A 80 -21.61 23.95 -8.31
N LEU A 81 -20.31 24.07 -8.58
CA LEU A 81 -19.44 22.92 -8.88
C LEU A 81 -19.41 21.95 -7.71
N GLN A 82 -19.20 22.44 -6.48
CA GLN A 82 -19.24 21.60 -5.28
C GLN A 82 -20.58 20.86 -5.17
N ARG A 83 -21.71 21.55 -5.42
CA ARG A 83 -23.04 20.94 -5.39
C ARG A 83 -23.18 19.81 -6.42
N GLU A 84 -22.80 20.05 -7.67
CA GLU A 84 -22.83 19.02 -8.72
C GLU A 84 -21.95 17.81 -8.36
N LEU A 85 -20.78 18.05 -7.78
CA LEU A 85 -19.86 16.98 -7.36
C LEU A 85 -20.39 16.17 -6.18
N LEU A 86 -21.07 16.81 -5.22
CA LEU A 86 -21.66 16.12 -4.07
C LEU A 86 -22.83 15.22 -4.48
N GLU A 87 -23.53 15.55 -5.57
CA GLU A 87 -24.63 14.79 -6.16
C GLU A 87 -24.17 13.56 -6.98
N LEU A 88 -22.86 13.39 -7.20
CA LEU A 88 -22.33 12.20 -7.87
C LEU A 88 -22.48 10.95 -7.01
N ASN A 89 -22.52 9.80 -7.67
CA ASN A 89 -22.32 8.51 -7.01
C ASN A 89 -20.84 8.35 -6.65
N PHE A 90 -20.58 7.84 -5.46
CA PHE A 90 -19.24 7.53 -4.99
C PHE A 90 -19.15 6.05 -4.65
N ASN A 91 -18.06 5.43 -5.06
CA ASN A 91 -17.71 4.05 -4.78
C ASN A 91 -16.62 4.04 -3.71
N GLU A 92 -16.74 3.12 -2.74
CA GLU A 92 -15.68 2.90 -1.76
C GLU A 92 -14.47 2.29 -2.46
N LYS A 93 -13.28 2.82 -2.14
CA LYS A 93 -12.00 2.33 -2.61
C LYS A 93 -11.13 2.05 -1.40
N SER A 94 -10.68 0.81 -1.29
CA SER A 94 -9.87 0.35 -0.16
C SER A 94 -8.88 -0.70 -0.64
N ASN A 95 -7.61 -0.47 -0.40
CA ASN A 95 -6.52 -1.44 -0.55
C ASN A 95 -5.45 -1.16 0.52
N ASP A 96 -4.27 -1.76 0.43
CA ASP A 96 -3.14 -1.48 1.32
C ASP A 96 -2.79 0.03 1.39
N LEU A 97 -2.76 0.70 0.25
CA LEU A 97 -2.33 2.10 0.10
C LEU A 97 -3.37 3.12 0.58
N TYR A 98 -4.66 2.85 0.41
CA TYR A 98 -5.70 3.84 0.63
C TYR A 98 -7.01 3.29 1.16
N LYS A 99 -7.81 4.20 1.72
CA LYS A 99 -9.23 4.03 2.01
C LYS A 99 -9.92 5.38 1.84
N PHE A 100 -10.80 5.51 0.85
CA PHE A 100 -11.61 6.71 0.61
C PHE A 100 -12.75 6.41 -0.35
N LYS A 101 -13.54 7.42 -0.70
CA LYS A 101 -14.64 7.32 -1.68
C LYS A 101 -14.29 8.08 -2.96
N GLN A 102 -14.45 7.45 -4.12
CA GLN A 102 -14.17 8.07 -5.43
C GLN A 102 -15.41 8.06 -6.33
N SER A 103 -15.64 9.13 -7.07
CA SER A 103 -16.65 9.14 -8.12
C SER A 103 -16.21 8.30 -9.32
N ASP A 104 -17.14 8.01 -10.23
CA ASP A 104 -16.77 7.61 -11.59
C ASP A 104 -15.90 8.69 -12.26
N ASP A 105 -15.14 8.31 -13.30
CA ASP A 105 -14.37 9.23 -14.13
C ASP A 105 -15.25 10.38 -14.67
N LEU A 106 -14.77 11.62 -14.51
CA LEU A 106 -15.51 12.82 -14.91
C LEU A 106 -15.29 13.19 -16.37
N LYS A 107 -14.48 12.44 -17.14
CA LYS A 107 -14.18 12.69 -18.56
C LYS A 107 -15.42 12.90 -19.43
N LYS A 108 -16.47 12.11 -19.22
CA LYS A 108 -17.69 12.11 -20.05
C LYS A 108 -18.90 12.76 -19.40
N ARG A 109 -18.74 13.31 -18.18
CA ARG A 109 -19.81 14.01 -17.44
C ARG A 109 -20.27 15.28 -18.17
N LYS A 110 -21.57 15.59 -18.10
CA LYS A 110 -22.25 16.63 -18.90
C LYS A 110 -22.88 17.73 -18.07
N GLU A 111 -22.89 17.56 -16.76
CA GLU A 111 -23.28 18.56 -15.78
C GLU A 111 -22.48 19.85 -16.04
N PRO A 112 -23.14 21.02 -16.10
CA PRO A 112 -22.57 22.20 -16.71
C PRO A 112 -21.31 22.71 -16.00
N HIS A 113 -21.24 22.67 -14.67
CA HIS A 113 -20.06 23.15 -13.94
C HIS A 113 -18.92 22.13 -14.04
N ILE A 114 -19.20 20.83 -13.95
CA ILE A 114 -18.20 19.76 -14.19
C ILE A 114 -17.62 19.84 -15.62
N ALA A 115 -18.47 20.04 -16.62
CA ALA A 115 -18.03 20.18 -18.00
C ALA A 115 -17.18 21.43 -18.22
N ALA A 116 -17.54 22.55 -17.60
CA ALA A 116 -16.82 23.80 -17.72
C ALA A 116 -15.46 23.78 -17.01
N ILE A 117 -15.37 23.21 -15.80
CA ILE A 117 -14.07 23.08 -15.10
C ILE A 117 -13.12 22.13 -15.84
N ARG A 118 -13.64 21.02 -16.41
CA ARG A 118 -12.86 20.12 -17.26
C ARG A 118 -12.29 20.85 -18.47
N ALA A 119 -13.10 21.67 -19.16
CA ALA A 119 -12.65 22.45 -20.30
C ALA A 119 -11.58 23.49 -19.91
N ALA A 120 -11.70 24.10 -18.72
CA ALA A 120 -10.73 25.05 -18.22
C ALA A 120 -9.39 24.38 -17.86
N LEU A 121 -9.42 23.27 -17.11
CA LEU A 121 -8.24 22.54 -16.68
C LEU A 121 -7.47 21.95 -17.87
N PHE A 122 -8.12 21.17 -18.72
CA PHE A 122 -7.46 20.46 -19.83
C PHE A 122 -7.34 21.30 -21.12
N GLY A 123 -7.85 22.53 -21.11
CA GLY A 123 -7.69 23.53 -22.16
C GLY A 123 -6.67 24.59 -21.76
N ARG A 124 -7.17 25.74 -21.30
CA ARG A 124 -6.37 26.94 -20.97
C ARG A 124 -5.30 26.67 -19.92
N PHE A 125 -5.63 25.96 -18.83
CA PHE A 125 -4.68 25.73 -17.74
C PHE A 125 -3.59 24.73 -18.14
N ARG A 126 -3.93 23.65 -18.86
CA ARG A 126 -2.96 22.71 -19.45
C ARG A 126 -1.95 23.43 -20.34
N SER A 127 -2.41 24.34 -21.21
CA SER A 127 -1.50 25.13 -22.07
C SER A 127 -0.56 26.01 -21.24
N TRP A 128 -1.08 26.71 -20.23
CA TRP A 128 -0.26 27.49 -19.30
C TRP A 128 0.78 26.61 -18.59
N LEU A 129 0.38 25.42 -18.14
CA LEU A 129 1.28 24.49 -17.44
C LEU A 129 2.36 23.94 -18.36
N GLY A 130 2.01 23.58 -19.60
CA GLY A 130 2.99 23.15 -20.60
C GLY A 130 4.06 24.22 -20.88
N ASP A 131 3.64 25.50 -20.95
CA ASP A 131 4.57 26.63 -21.09
C ASP A 131 5.52 26.75 -19.90
N VAL A 132 5.01 26.60 -18.67
CA VAL A 132 5.77 26.67 -17.41
C VAL A 132 6.77 25.54 -17.29
N LEU A 133 6.34 24.30 -17.56
CA LEU A 133 7.20 23.12 -17.49
C LEU A 133 8.15 23.02 -18.69
N GLY A 134 7.88 23.75 -19.78
CA GLY A 134 8.65 23.65 -21.02
C GLY A 134 8.44 22.32 -21.74
N VAL A 135 7.28 21.68 -21.55
CA VAL A 135 6.93 20.37 -22.15
C VAL A 135 5.55 20.43 -22.78
N GLU A 136 5.36 19.73 -23.89
CA GLU A 136 4.04 19.56 -24.48
C GLU A 136 3.23 18.54 -23.68
N LEU A 137 2.16 19.00 -23.04
CA LEU A 137 1.22 18.14 -22.32
C LEU A 137 0.11 17.65 -23.24
N GLU A 138 -0.27 16.39 -23.12
CA GLU A 138 -1.32 15.77 -23.90
C GLU A 138 -2.71 16.31 -23.54
N PRO A 139 -3.67 16.33 -24.50
CA PRO A 139 -5.05 16.74 -24.24
C PRO A 139 -5.87 15.70 -23.45
N THR A 140 -5.23 14.62 -22.98
CA THR A 140 -5.86 13.53 -22.23
C THR A 140 -6.52 14.08 -20.97
N VAL A 141 -7.83 13.85 -20.86
CA VAL A 141 -8.62 14.18 -19.66
C VAL A 141 -8.54 13.02 -18.69
N ASP A 142 -7.98 13.30 -17.52
CA ASP A 142 -7.84 12.38 -16.40
C ASP A 142 -8.16 13.12 -15.11
N ILE A 143 -9.40 12.99 -14.64
CA ILE A 143 -9.93 13.74 -13.51
C ILE A 143 -11.05 12.96 -12.82
N SER A 144 -10.95 12.86 -11.51
CA SER A 144 -11.94 12.23 -10.63
C SER A 144 -12.30 13.16 -9.47
N CYS A 145 -13.41 12.86 -8.79
CA CYS A 145 -13.76 13.48 -7.53
C CYS A 145 -13.49 12.49 -6.39
N ALA A 146 -12.83 12.95 -5.34
CA ALA A 146 -12.56 12.16 -4.14
C ALA A 146 -13.22 12.79 -2.91
N LYS A 147 -13.76 11.93 -2.05
CA LYS A 147 -14.29 12.24 -0.72
C LYS A 147 -13.49 11.46 0.31
N TYR A 148 -12.94 12.18 1.28
CA TYR A 148 -12.34 11.60 2.48
C TYR A 148 -13.19 12.02 3.68
N GLU A 149 -13.65 11.03 4.44
CA GLU A 149 -14.39 11.17 5.69
C GLU A 149 -13.56 10.59 6.84
N TYR A 150 -14.10 10.57 8.06
CA TYR A 150 -13.39 10.06 9.23
C TYR A 150 -12.76 8.69 8.97
N THR A 151 -11.47 8.54 9.30
CA THR A 151 -10.60 7.37 9.06
C THR A 151 -10.08 7.16 7.64
N ASP A 152 -10.54 7.94 6.66
CA ASP A 152 -10.05 7.83 5.29
C ASP A 152 -8.63 8.40 5.17
N VAL A 153 -7.80 7.76 4.35
CA VAL A 153 -6.36 8.03 4.19
C VAL A 153 -5.90 7.61 2.79
N LEU A 154 -4.82 8.23 2.30
CA LEU A 154 -4.05 7.76 1.15
C LEU A 154 -2.57 7.87 1.53
N LEU A 155 -1.91 6.73 1.73
CA LEU A 155 -0.56 6.65 2.30
C LEU A 155 0.53 7.07 1.29
N CYS A 156 1.78 7.03 1.73
CA CYS A 156 2.93 7.52 0.99
C CYS A 156 3.11 6.84 -0.38
N HIS A 157 3.01 7.60 -1.46
CA HIS A 157 3.21 7.19 -2.86
C HIS A 157 3.78 8.36 -3.68
N ASP A 158 4.21 8.12 -4.92
CA ASP A 158 4.87 9.12 -5.77
C ASP A 158 4.12 9.44 -7.08
N ASP A 159 2.91 8.89 -7.23
CA ASP A 159 2.07 8.98 -8.43
C ASP A 159 2.69 8.36 -9.72
N GLU A 160 3.66 7.45 -9.59
CA GLU A 160 4.25 6.74 -10.72
C GLU A 160 3.19 6.01 -11.56
N LEU A 161 2.97 6.51 -12.78
CA LEU A 161 2.31 5.79 -13.86
C LEU A 161 2.79 6.38 -15.19
N GLU A 162 2.94 5.55 -16.22
CA GLU A 162 3.35 6.01 -17.55
C GLU A 162 2.41 7.11 -18.07
N GLY A 163 2.99 8.17 -18.63
CA GLY A 163 2.26 9.32 -19.16
C GLY A 163 1.91 10.39 -18.13
N ARG A 164 1.82 10.08 -16.82
CA ARG A 164 1.54 11.11 -15.81
C ARG A 164 2.73 12.06 -15.67
N ARG A 165 2.51 13.35 -15.95
CA ARG A 165 3.56 14.38 -15.88
C ARG A 165 3.38 15.37 -14.74
N ALA A 166 2.16 15.79 -14.46
CA ALA A 166 1.88 16.67 -13.33
C ALA A 166 0.57 16.29 -12.66
N ALA A 167 0.59 16.15 -11.34
CA ALA A 167 -0.59 15.90 -10.53
C ALA A 167 -1.20 17.22 -10.08
N PHE A 168 -2.53 17.29 -10.01
CA PHE A 168 -3.24 18.45 -9.46
C PHE A 168 -4.35 18.02 -8.51
N ILE A 169 -4.62 18.86 -7.53
CA ILE A 169 -5.69 18.70 -6.54
C ILE A 169 -6.36 20.06 -6.34
N LEU A 170 -7.65 20.17 -6.66
CA LEU A 170 -8.49 21.33 -6.38
C LEU A 170 -9.40 21.02 -5.19
N TYR A 171 -9.19 21.71 -4.08
CA TYR A 171 -9.94 21.53 -2.84
C TYR A 171 -11.26 22.31 -2.85
N LEU A 172 -12.36 21.64 -2.52
CA LEU A 172 -13.70 22.21 -2.34
C LEU A 172 -14.25 21.82 -0.96
N VAL A 173 -13.42 22.07 0.05
CA VAL A 173 -13.66 21.68 1.45
C VAL A 173 -14.41 22.77 2.24
N PRO A 174 -15.17 22.43 3.29
CA PRO A 174 -15.63 23.42 4.28
C PRO A 174 -14.42 24.04 5.03
N PRO A 175 -14.62 25.01 5.94
CA PRO A 175 -13.53 25.50 6.79
C PRO A 175 -12.76 24.35 7.45
N TRP A 176 -11.46 24.28 7.13
CA TRP A 176 -10.57 23.18 7.49
C TRP A 176 -9.37 23.69 8.27
N GLN A 177 -8.91 22.91 9.24
CA GLN A 177 -7.76 23.21 10.09
C GLN A 177 -6.88 21.98 10.23
N SER A 178 -5.63 22.15 10.68
CA SER A 178 -4.67 21.04 10.82
C SER A 178 -5.18 19.89 11.70
N SER A 179 -5.98 20.19 12.73
CA SER A 179 -6.54 19.16 13.64
C SER A 179 -7.64 18.31 13.01
N ASP A 180 -8.19 18.72 11.86
CA ASP A 180 -9.19 17.93 11.13
C ASP A 180 -8.52 16.77 10.34
N GLY A 181 -7.19 16.74 10.27
CA GLY A 181 -6.44 15.78 9.44
C GLY A 181 -6.58 16.08 7.93
N GLY A 182 -6.38 15.08 7.07
CA GLY A 182 -6.58 15.24 5.62
C GLY A 182 -5.60 16.18 4.92
N SER A 183 -4.46 16.48 5.54
CA SER A 183 -3.40 17.29 4.94
C SER A 183 -2.75 16.57 3.76
N LEU A 184 -2.30 17.33 2.76
CA LEU A 184 -1.37 16.82 1.76
C LEU A 184 0.05 16.96 2.32
N ASP A 185 0.64 15.85 2.73
CA ASP A 185 1.98 15.80 3.30
C ASP A 185 2.99 15.45 2.21
N LEU A 186 4.12 16.17 2.16
CA LEU A 186 5.19 16.00 1.19
C LEU A 186 6.45 15.50 1.91
N TYR A 187 7.07 14.44 1.37
CA TYR A 187 8.23 13.80 1.98
C TYR A 187 9.55 14.32 1.41
N SER A 188 10.57 14.42 2.27
CA SER A 188 11.97 14.40 1.84
C SER A 188 12.35 13.01 1.32
N THR A 189 13.41 12.94 0.53
CA THR A 189 14.00 11.68 0.08
C THR A 189 15.45 11.54 0.53
N ASP A 190 15.87 10.31 0.81
CA ASP A 190 17.25 9.95 1.12
C ASP A 190 18.14 9.88 -0.14
N SER A 191 19.40 9.47 0.02
CA SER A 191 20.35 9.28 -1.09
C SER A 191 20.00 8.14 -2.05
N ASN A 192 19.05 7.27 -1.68
CA ASN A 192 18.57 6.15 -2.48
C ASN A 192 17.23 6.45 -3.15
N PHE A 193 16.78 7.72 -3.15
CA PHE A 193 15.47 8.13 -3.67
C PHE A 193 14.31 7.43 -2.97
N GLN A 194 14.44 7.11 -1.68
CA GLN A 194 13.35 6.59 -0.85
C GLN A 194 12.81 7.72 0.05
N PRO A 195 11.51 7.77 0.34
CA PRO A 195 10.95 8.77 1.25
C PRO A 195 11.49 8.57 2.67
N GLU A 196 11.77 9.68 3.35
CA GLU A 196 12.35 9.66 4.70
C GLU A 196 11.38 10.26 5.73
N SER A 197 11.07 11.56 5.63
CA SER A 197 10.24 12.26 6.61
C SER A 197 9.34 13.30 5.96
N ILE A 198 8.19 13.57 6.57
CA ILE A 198 7.30 14.65 6.15
C ILE A 198 7.99 15.98 6.49
N VAL A 199 8.27 16.79 5.46
CA VAL A 199 8.91 18.10 5.62
C VAL A 199 7.96 19.26 5.33
N LYS A 200 6.83 18.99 4.66
CA LYS A 200 5.78 19.97 4.41
C LYS A 200 4.41 19.32 4.55
N SER A 201 3.47 20.02 5.19
CA SER A 201 2.09 19.57 5.36
C SER A 201 1.14 20.70 4.96
N LEU A 202 0.38 20.48 3.89
CA LEU A 202 -0.52 21.45 3.30
C LEU A 202 -1.95 21.16 3.76
N VAL A 203 -2.49 22.06 4.59
CA VAL A 203 -3.89 21.99 5.04
C VAL A 203 -4.80 22.34 3.85
N PRO A 204 -5.77 21.50 3.48
CA PRO A 204 -6.67 21.80 2.37
C PRO A 204 -7.51 23.04 2.70
N CYS A 205 -7.71 23.92 1.72
CA CYS A 205 -8.49 25.14 1.88
C CYS A 205 -9.45 25.30 0.71
N TRP A 206 -10.62 25.88 0.96
CA TRP A 206 -11.61 26.15 -0.08
C TRP A 206 -11.00 26.82 -1.32
N ASN A 207 -11.35 26.32 -2.51
CA ASN A 207 -10.98 26.89 -3.80
C ASN A 207 -9.45 27.08 -3.96
N THR A 208 -8.67 26.13 -3.44
CA THR A 208 -7.21 26.11 -3.57
C THR A 208 -6.80 24.95 -4.46
N LEU A 209 -6.03 25.25 -5.51
CA LEU A 209 -5.40 24.24 -6.36
C LEU A 209 -3.95 24.03 -5.93
N VAL A 210 -3.56 22.79 -5.70
CA VAL A 210 -2.16 22.38 -5.56
C VAL A 210 -1.76 21.58 -6.78
N LEU A 211 -0.56 21.82 -7.28
CA LEU A 211 0.00 21.22 -8.48
C LEU A 211 1.46 20.85 -8.25
N PHE A 212 1.90 19.67 -8.66
CA PHE A 212 3.31 19.30 -8.63
C PHE A 212 3.67 18.36 -9.79
N GLU A 213 4.96 18.32 -10.13
CA GLU A 213 5.48 17.44 -11.17
C GLU A 213 5.61 16.01 -10.62
N VAL A 214 5.11 15.03 -11.39
CA VAL A 214 5.27 13.60 -11.06
C VAL A 214 6.70 13.20 -11.39
N SER A 215 7.45 12.75 -10.38
CA SER A 215 8.88 12.47 -10.47
C SER A 215 9.28 11.33 -9.52
N PRO A 216 10.50 10.78 -9.65
CA PRO A 216 11.01 9.76 -8.72
C PRO A 216 11.12 10.18 -7.24
N VAL A 217 10.89 11.45 -6.93
CA VAL A 217 11.02 12.03 -5.58
C VAL A 217 9.77 12.74 -5.11
N SER A 218 8.67 12.73 -5.88
CA SER A 218 7.42 13.42 -5.54
C SER A 218 6.57 12.62 -4.54
N PHE A 219 7.20 12.06 -3.52
CA PHE A 219 6.54 11.27 -2.49
C PHE A 219 5.63 12.14 -1.63
N HIS A 220 4.38 11.73 -1.52
CA HIS A 220 3.35 12.44 -0.77
C HIS A 220 2.28 11.50 -0.24
N GLN A 221 1.46 11.99 0.69
CA GLN A 221 0.29 11.30 1.21
C GLN A 221 -0.87 12.27 1.47
N VAL A 222 -2.08 11.75 1.60
CA VAL A 222 -3.19 12.42 2.29
C VAL A 222 -3.27 11.84 3.69
N SER A 223 -2.93 12.63 4.71
CA SER A 223 -3.02 12.18 6.10
C SER A 223 -4.45 11.81 6.46
N GLU A 224 -4.60 10.93 7.45
CA GLU A 224 -5.91 10.47 7.89
C GLU A 224 -6.82 11.65 8.23
N VAL A 225 -8.08 11.62 7.77
CA VAL A 225 -9.10 12.59 8.19
C VAL A 225 -9.58 12.23 9.60
N LEU A 226 -9.39 13.17 10.53
CA LEU A 226 -9.72 13.03 11.94
C LEU A 226 -11.07 13.68 12.31
N SER A 227 -11.58 14.57 11.44
CA SER A 227 -12.92 15.17 11.62
C SER A 227 -14.01 14.13 11.44
N GLN A 228 -14.94 14.03 12.39
CA GLN A 228 -16.08 13.11 12.31
C GLN A 228 -17.28 13.67 11.54
N ASP A 229 -17.33 14.98 11.35
CA ASP A 229 -18.48 15.74 10.87
C ASP A 229 -18.22 16.47 9.54
N LYS A 230 -16.97 16.52 9.08
CA LYS A 230 -16.56 17.21 7.84
C LYS A 230 -16.19 16.22 6.76
N CYS A 231 -16.44 16.62 5.52
CA CYS A 231 -16.04 15.87 4.33
C CYS A 231 -14.97 16.65 3.56
N ARG A 232 -13.79 16.03 3.35
CA ARG A 232 -12.74 16.58 2.50
C ARG A 232 -13.04 16.21 1.06
N LEU A 233 -13.66 17.14 0.33
CA LEU A 233 -13.97 17.00 -1.09
C LEU A 233 -12.87 17.64 -1.96
N SER A 234 -12.40 16.90 -2.96
CA SER A 234 -11.45 17.42 -3.95
C SER A 234 -11.71 16.88 -5.34
N LEU A 235 -11.45 17.70 -6.35
CA LEU A 235 -11.15 17.22 -7.70
C LEU A 235 -9.65 16.95 -7.79
N SER A 236 -9.26 15.79 -8.31
CA SER A 236 -7.85 15.47 -8.52
C SER A 236 -7.66 14.69 -9.81
N GLY A 237 -6.45 14.75 -10.34
CA GLY A 237 -6.08 14.04 -11.56
C GLY A 237 -4.69 14.42 -12.04
N TRP A 238 -4.41 14.07 -13.29
CA TRP A 238 -3.09 14.25 -13.89
C TRP A 238 -3.16 14.91 -15.25
N PHE A 239 -2.20 15.78 -15.52
CA PHE A 239 -1.85 16.18 -16.86
C PHE A 239 -0.84 15.19 -17.43
N HIS A 240 -1.17 14.65 -18.60
CA HIS A 240 -0.35 13.65 -19.27
C HIS A 240 0.71 14.29 -20.18
N GLY A 241 1.82 13.62 -20.41
CA GLY A 241 2.92 14.08 -21.25
C GLY A 241 4.11 13.12 -21.20
N PRO A 242 5.25 13.49 -21.80
CA PRO A 242 6.45 12.66 -21.78
C PRO A 242 6.89 12.31 -20.35
N SER A 243 7.03 11.02 -20.08
CA SER A 243 7.52 10.50 -18.79
C SER A 243 8.92 11.04 -18.47
N LEU A 244 9.18 11.31 -17.19
CA LEU A 244 10.54 11.56 -16.71
C LEU A 244 11.36 10.27 -16.71
N GLU A 245 12.65 10.39 -16.98
CA GLU A 245 13.58 9.29 -16.77
C GLU A 245 13.64 8.97 -15.27
N ARG A 246 13.44 7.70 -14.93
CA ARG A 246 13.48 7.21 -13.55
C ARG A 246 14.78 6.45 -13.30
N PRO A 247 15.42 6.63 -12.13
CA PRO A 247 16.57 5.83 -11.75
C PRO A 247 16.17 4.35 -11.59
N PRO A 248 17.15 3.42 -11.65
CA PRO A 248 16.89 2.03 -11.30
C PRO A 248 16.29 1.93 -9.90
N ARG A 249 15.29 1.07 -9.75
CA ARG A 249 14.63 0.87 -8.45
C ARG A 249 15.62 0.40 -7.40
N PHE A 250 15.55 1.02 -6.22
CA PHE A 250 16.35 0.63 -5.08
C PHE A 250 15.95 -0.77 -4.59
N LYS A 251 16.93 -1.65 -4.42
CA LYS A 251 16.75 -2.99 -3.85
C LYS A 251 17.17 -2.96 -2.38
N GLU A 252 16.24 -3.24 -1.49
CA GLU A 252 16.56 -3.37 -0.06
C GLU A 252 17.46 -4.60 0.17
N PRO A 253 18.36 -4.54 1.17
CA PRO A 253 19.10 -5.72 1.60
C PRO A 253 18.14 -6.83 2.02
N SER A 254 18.41 -8.06 1.57
CA SER A 254 17.63 -9.23 1.99
C SER A 254 17.67 -9.41 3.51
N ILE A 255 16.54 -9.83 4.07
CA ILE A 255 16.44 -10.13 5.50
C ILE A 255 17.35 -11.33 5.82
N LEU A 256 18.12 -11.22 6.90
CA LEU A 256 18.98 -12.30 7.35
C LEU A 256 18.13 -13.44 7.89
N LYS A 257 18.27 -14.62 7.27
CA LYS A 257 17.62 -15.86 7.69
C LYS A 257 18.53 -16.63 8.63
N HIS A 258 17.96 -17.30 9.63
CA HIS A 258 18.68 -18.04 10.65
C HIS A 258 18.19 -19.49 10.74
N PRO A 259 19.08 -20.48 10.93
CA PRO A 259 18.65 -21.83 11.26
C PRO A 259 17.97 -21.87 12.63
N HIS A 260 17.32 -22.99 12.92
CA HIS A 260 16.75 -23.26 14.24
C HIS A 260 17.81 -23.23 15.36
N LEU A 261 17.38 -22.88 16.56
CA LEU A 261 18.18 -22.95 17.78
C LEU A 261 18.09 -24.37 18.37
N PRO A 262 19.22 -24.99 18.79
CA PRO A 262 19.22 -26.35 19.32
C PRO A 262 18.61 -26.37 20.73
N ARG A 263 17.30 -26.54 20.80
CA ARG A 263 16.49 -26.69 22.01
C ARG A 263 15.59 -27.91 21.83
N ASP A 264 15.52 -28.75 22.84
CA ASP A 264 14.71 -29.97 22.83
C ASP A 264 13.23 -29.68 23.12
N GLU A 265 12.41 -30.74 23.12
CA GLU A 265 10.96 -30.69 23.33
C GLU A 265 10.53 -30.13 24.70
N THR A 266 11.42 -29.97 25.68
CA THR A 266 11.01 -29.45 27.00
C THR A 266 10.48 -28.04 26.90
N VAL A 267 10.99 -27.23 25.95
CA VAL A 267 10.48 -25.88 25.71
C VAL A 267 9.03 -25.90 25.22
N LEU A 268 8.63 -26.92 24.44
CA LEU A 268 7.24 -27.06 24.00
C LEU A 268 6.34 -27.41 25.19
N PHE A 269 6.75 -28.38 26.01
CA PHE A 269 5.98 -28.78 27.20
C PHE A 269 5.84 -27.68 28.23
N GLU A 270 6.77 -26.72 28.27
CA GLU A 270 6.68 -25.57 29.17
C GLU A 270 5.71 -24.50 28.66
N TRP A 271 5.67 -24.26 27.35
CA TRP A 271 5.04 -23.07 26.77
C TRP A 271 3.74 -23.32 26.00
N VAL A 272 3.68 -24.41 25.24
CA VAL A 272 2.58 -24.70 24.32
C VAL A 272 1.43 -25.36 25.06
N ASN A 273 0.20 -25.01 24.70
CA ASN A 273 -0.99 -25.66 25.21
C ASN A 273 -0.95 -27.17 24.89
N PRO A 274 -1.06 -28.07 25.89
CA PRO A 274 -0.92 -29.52 25.68
C PRO A 274 -1.82 -30.13 24.61
N LEU A 275 -2.96 -29.48 24.30
CA LEU A 275 -3.84 -29.89 23.20
C LEU A 275 -3.07 -29.97 21.86
N TYR A 276 -2.20 -29.00 21.59
CA TYR A 276 -1.42 -28.91 20.36
C TYR A 276 -0.20 -29.84 20.32
N LEU A 277 0.07 -30.55 21.42
CA LEU A 277 1.13 -31.55 21.53
C LEU A 277 0.59 -32.98 21.39
N ASP A 278 -0.74 -33.15 21.31
CA ASP A 278 -1.36 -34.43 21.03
C ASP A 278 -1.22 -34.79 19.55
N ILE A 279 -0.68 -35.98 19.26
CA ILE A 279 -0.37 -36.43 17.89
C ILE A 279 -1.66 -36.55 17.05
N SER A 280 -2.75 -37.06 17.64
CA SER A 280 -4.01 -37.21 16.89
C SER A 280 -4.66 -35.88 16.56
N TYR A 281 -4.38 -34.85 17.36
CA TYR A 281 -4.81 -33.49 17.08
C TYR A 281 -3.90 -32.78 16.08
N GLN A 282 -2.59 -33.03 16.11
CA GLN A 282 -1.65 -32.58 15.07
C GLN A 282 -2.04 -33.10 13.68
N GLU A 283 -2.43 -34.37 13.55
CA GLU A 283 -2.91 -34.95 12.28
C GLU A 283 -4.18 -34.24 11.76
N GLN A 284 -5.08 -33.83 12.65
CA GLN A 284 -6.28 -33.06 12.27
C GLN A 284 -5.91 -31.65 11.79
N ILE A 285 -5.01 -30.98 12.51
CA ILE A 285 -4.48 -29.67 12.14
C ILE A 285 -3.81 -29.74 10.76
N GLN A 286 -2.98 -30.75 10.53
CA GLN A 286 -2.32 -30.94 9.24
C GLN A 286 -3.33 -31.12 8.11
N THR A 287 -4.36 -31.95 8.31
CA THR A 287 -5.40 -32.16 7.29
C THR A 287 -6.11 -30.84 6.95
N GLU A 288 -6.49 -30.04 7.95
CA GLU A 288 -7.15 -28.75 7.74
C GLU A 288 -6.22 -27.73 7.05
N PHE A 289 -4.95 -27.74 7.41
CA PHE A 289 -3.94 -26.89 6.79
C PHE A 289 -3.66 -27.27 5.34
N GLU A 290 -3.58 -28.56 5.01
CA GLU A 290 -3.39 -29.02 3.63
C GLU A 290 -4.57 -28.63 2.72
N ASP A 291 -5.79 -28.61 3.26
CA ASP A 291 -7.00 -28.24 2.51
C ASP A 291 -7.10 -26.73 2.21
N SER A 292 -6.58 -25.88 3.09
CA SER A 292 -6.81 -24.42 3.06
C SER A 292 -5.54 -23.55 3.00
N SER A 293 -4.36 -24.14 3.22
CA SER A 293 -3.06 -23.48 3.36
C SER A 293 -3.01 -22.41 4.47
N GLU A 294 -3.96 -22.44 5.39
CA GLU A 294 -4.06 -21.52 6.53
C GLU A 294 -4.67 -22.24 7.74
N ILE A 295 -4.31 -21.82 8.95
CA ILE A 295 -5.03 -22.23 10.16
C ILE A 295 -4.83 -21.23 11.29
N GLN A 296 -5.82 -21.13 12.18
CA GLN A 296 -5.76 -20.30 13.37
C GLN A 296 -5.96 -21.12 14.65
N LEU A 297 -4.91 -21.23 15.46
CA LEU A 297 -4.85 -22.03 16.68
C LEU A 297 -5.04 -21.17 17.93
N LYS A 298 -6.24 -21.22 18.52
CA LYS A 298 -6.61 -20.42 19.69
C LYS A 298 -6.00 -20.95 20.99
N ASP A 299 -5.76 -20.05 21.94
CA ASP A 299 -5.15 -20.39 23.24
C ASP A 299 -3.85 -21.19 23.07
N PHE A 300 -3.01 -20.76 22.11
CA PHE A 300 -1.83 -21.51 21.67
C PHE A 300 -0.78 -21.66 22.77
N LEU A 301 -0.43 -20.55 23.44
CA LEU A 301 0.40 -20.60 24.62
C LEU A 301 -0.46 -20.94 25.83
N LYS A 302 0.15 -21.59 26.82
CA LYS A 302 -0.50 -21.75 28.12
C LYS A 302 -0.82 -20.39 28.74
N GLU A 303 -1.96 -20.30 29.40
CA GLU A 303 -2.51 -19.04 29.94
C GLU A 303 -1.51 -18.27 30.81
N GLU A 304 -0.77 -18.97 31.67
CA GLU A 304 0.24 -18.35 32.53
C GLU A 304 1.38 -17.71 31.73
N LYS A 305 1.83 -18.35 30.64
CA LYS A 305 2.89 -17.86 29.76
C LYS A 305 2.42 -16.71 28.89
N PHE A 306 1.22 -16.83 28.33
CA PHE A 306 0.59 -15.76 27.57
C PHE A 306 0.46 -14.49 28.42
N ARG A 307 0.00 -14.61 29.68
CA ARG A 307 -0.14 -13.47 30.58
C ARG A 307 1.21 -12.84 30.95
N GLU A 308 2.23 -13.66 31.24
CA GLU A 308 3.59 -13.19 31.55
C GLU A 308 4.18 -12.38 30.38
N VAL A 309 4.04 -12.87 29.15
CA VAL A 309 4.53 -12.17 27.95
C VAL A 309 3.72 -10.91 27.67
N SER A 310 2.39 -10.99 27.77
CA SER A 310 1.49 -9.84 27.58
C SER A 310 1.81 -8.67 28.52
N GLU A 311 2.07 -8.97 29.80
CA GLU A 311 2.44 -7.96 30.79
C GLU A 311 3.82 -7.38 30.49
N ALA A 312 4.79 -8.21 30.09
CA ALA A 312 6.14 -7.76 29.79
C ALA A 312 6.24 -6.89 28.52
N LEU A 313 5.44 -7.16 27.49
CA LEU A 313 5.40 -6.36 26.25
C LEU A 313 4.94 -4.92 26.48
N ARG A 314 4.12 -4.68 27.52
CA ARG A 314 3.63 -3.35 27.91
C ARG A 314 4.64 -2.55 28.75
N GLN A 315 5.78 -3.14 29.11
CA GLN A 315 6.78 -2.47 29.95
C GLN A 315 7.65 -1.50 29.13
N THR A 316 8.06 -0.40 29.77
CA THR A 316 8.86 0.66 29.13
C THR A 316 10.34 0.30 28.90
N GLY A 317 10.76 -0.91 29.27
CA GLY A 317 12.14 -1.38 29.15
C GLY A 317 12.54 -1.82 27.74
N ILE A 318 11.56 -2.14 26.88
CA ILE A 318 11.81 -2.58 25.50
C ILE A 318 12.20 -1.39 24.64
N ARG A 319 13.32 -1.52 23.92
CA ARG A 319 13.75 -0.53 22.92
C ARG A 319 13.05 -0.80 21.59
N TRP A 320 12.00 -0.04 21.34
CA TRP A 320 11.26 -0.03 20.06
C TRP A 320 11.98 0.82 19.02
N MET A 321 12.06 0.32 17.79
CA MET A 321 12.69 0.99 16.65
C MET A 321 11.67 1.15 15.52
N LYS A 322 11.48 2.39 15.05
CA LYS A 322 10.61 2.65 13.91
C LYS A 322 11.17 2.01 12.64
N ARG A 323 10.30 1.31 11.90
CA ARG A 323 10.59 0.65 10.63
C ARG A 323 10.01 1.47 9.48
N GLY A 324 10.79 1.61 8.42
CA GLY A 324 10.47 2.33 7.19
C GLY A 324 11.03 1.62 5.95
N PRO A 325 11.12 2.29 4.79
CA PRO A 325 10.63 3.65 4.52
C PRO A 325 9.10 3.76 4.42
N PRO A 326 8.50 4.97 4.52
CA PRO A 326 7.05 5.17 4.57
C PRO A 326 6.25 4.68 3.36
N ASN A 327 6.86 4.55 2.17
CA ASN A 327 6.22 3.94 0.99
C ASN A 327 6.21 2.40 1.01
N LYS A 328 6.64 1.79 2.11
CA LYS A 328 6.69 0.32 2.28
C LYS A 328 6.12 -0.11 3.61
N ARG A 329 6.47 0.60 4.69
CA ARG A 329 6.06 0.25 6.05
C ARG A 329 6.20 1.41 7.02
N CYS A 330 5.39 1.39 8.05
CA CYS A 330 5.48 2.28 9.20
C CYS A 330 4.97 1.50 10.42
N TYR A 331 5.85 0.95 11.22
CA TYR A 331 5.53 0.29 12.49
C TYR A 331 6.77 0.29 13.37
N GLU A 332 6.70 -0.32 14.55
CA GLU A 332 7.86 -0.45 15.43
C GLU A 332 8.22 -1.92 15.66
N SER A 333 9.51 -2.22 15.65
CA SER A 333 10.01 -3.53 16.06
C SER A 333 10.95 -3.44 17.25
N ALA A 334 10.89 -4.44 18.13
CA ALA A 334 11.70 -4.49 19.32
C ALA A 334 13.15 -4.85 18.98
N SER A 335 14.09 -4.21 19.69
CA SER A 335 15.48 -4.64 19.68
C SER A 335 15.65 -5.90 20.53
N VAL A 336 16.16 -6.98 19.93
CA VAL A 336 16.27 -8.31 20.57
C VAL A 336 17.09 -8.27 21.87
N ASP A 337 18.13 -7.44 21.94
CA ASP A 337 18.98 -7.23 23.12
C ASP A 337 18.28 -6.52 24.30
N SER A 338 17.09 -5.98 24.06
CA SER A 338 16.29 -5.27 25.08
C SER A 338 15.06 -6.04 25.56
N LEU A 339 14.84 -7.26 25.04
CA LEU A 339 13.66 -8.05 25.40
C LEU A 339 13.75 -8.51 26.87
N PRO A 340 12.67 -8.35 27.66
CA PRO A 340 12.54 -8.98 28.97
C PRO A 340 12.69 -10.51 28.86
N GLU A 341 13.10 -11.15 29.95
CA GLU A 341 13.43 -12.59 29.97
C GLU A 341 12.31 -13.47 29.40
N CYS A 342 11.06 -13.30 29.85
CA CYS A 342 9.93 -14.10 29.34
C CYS A 342 9.66 -13.88 27.84
N VAL A 343 9.81 -12.64 27.35
CA VAL A 343 9.64 -12.30 25.92
C VAL A 343 10.79 -12.91 25.10
N SER A 344 12.02 -12.89 25.63
CA SER A 344 13.19 -13.52 25.00
C SER A 344 13.05 -15.04 24.94
N VAL A 345 12.51 -15.69 25.97
CA VAL A 345 12.29 -17.16 25.94
C VAL A 345 11.14 -17.51 24.98
N CYS A 346 10.08 -16.70 24.91
CA CYS A 346 9.02 -16.87 23.91
C CYS A 346 9.57 -16.70 22.47
N TRP A 347 10.48 -15.75 22.26
CA TRP A 347 11.21 -15.60 21.01
C TRP A 347 12.08 -16.82 20.67
N GLU A 348 12.78 -17.38 21.67
CA GLU A 348 13.57 -18.60 21.51
C GLU A 348 12.71 -19.83 21.22
N LEU A 349 11.53 -19.95 21.81
CA LEU A 349 10.55 -21.01 21.53
C LEU A 349 10.23 -21.04 20.04
N LEU A 350 9.80 -19.91 19.45
CA LEU A 350 9.44 -19.83 18.03
C LEU A 350 10.65 -20.11 17.10
N ARG A 351 11.88 -19.99 17.60
CA ARG A 351 13.10 -20.29 16.85
C ARG A 351 13.69 -21.67 17.13
N SER A 352 13.11 -22.45 18.04
CA SER A 352 13.69 -23.71 18.50
C SER A 352 13.55 -24.82 17.47
N GLU A 353 14.51 -25.75 17.49
CA GLU A 353 14.48 -26.99 16.69
C GLU A 353 13.18 -27.77 16.92
N ALA A 354 12.77 -27.91 18.18
CA ALA A 354 11.51 -28.55 18.54
C ALA A 354 10.28 -27.85 17.92
N PHE A 355 10.29 -26.51 17.84
CA PHE A 355 9.18 -25.77 17.24
C PHE A 355 9.16 -25.89 15.72
N PHE A 356 10.31 -25.93 15.05
CA PHE A 356 10.39 -26.24 13.62
C PHE A 356 9.77 -27.61 13.31
N LEU A 357 10.07 -28.63 14.13
CA LEU A 357 9.46 -29.95 14.00
C LEU A 357 7.95 -29.91 14.27
N LEU A 358 7.50 -29.13 15.25
CA LEU A 358 6.07 -28.96 15.53
C LEU A 358 5.33 -28.32 14.33
N LEU A 359 5.92 -27.28 13.72
CA LEU A 359 5.35 -26.66 12.52
C LEU A 359 5.30 -27.63 11.35
N SER A 360 6.32 -28.46 11.16
CA SER A 360 6.27 -29.53 10.16
C SER A 360 5.08 -30.47 10.38
N ASN A 361 4.83 -30.88 11.63
CA ASN A 361 3.70 -31.73 11.94
C ASN A 361 2.35 -31.04 11.73
N PHE A 362 2.27 -29.71 11.88
CA PHE A 362 1.03 -28.97 11.63
C PHE A 362 0.75 -28.70 10.16
N THR A 363 1.77 -28.72 9.30
CA THR A 363 1.65 -28.14 7.96
C THR A 363 2.03 -29.10 6.83
N GLY A 364 2.64 -30.24 7.16
CA GLY A 364 3.24 -31.14 6.16
C GLY A 364 4.55 -30.63 5.58
N LEU A 365 4.90 -29.35 5.80
CA LEU A 365 6.13 -28.74 5.27
C LEU A 365 7.38 -29.33 5.92
N ARG A 366 8.46 -29.41 5.16
CA ARG A 366 9.74 -29.96 5.59
C ARG A 366 10.64 -28.93 6.25
N LEU A 367 10.17 -28.41 7.38
CA LEU A 367 10.92 -27.50 8.25
C LEU A 367 11.89 -28.22 9.20
N HIS A 368 11.93 -29.55 9.21
CA HIS A 368 12.87 -30.31 10.03
C HIS A 368 13.39 -31.58 9.33
N TYR A 369 14.64 -31.97 9.59
CA TYR A 369 15.29 -33.12 8.94
C TYR A 369 14.76 -34.49 9.38
N LEU A 370 13.97 -34.55 10.46
CA LEU A 370 13.31 -35.77 10.93
C LEU A 370 11.99 -36.06 10.22
N CYS A 371 11.48 -35.11 9.42
CA CYS A 371 10.26 -35.31 8.65
C CYS A 371 10.55 -36.20 7.44
N PRO A 372 9.70 -37.21 7.17
CA PRO A 372 9.85 -38.07 6.00
C PRO A 372 9.78 -37.24 4.71
N ALA A 373 10.51 -37.67 3.68
CA ALA A 373 10.40 -37.07 2.35
C ALA A 373 9.12 -37.59 1.66
N ASP A 374 8.41 -36.74 0.94
CA ASP A 374 7.26 -37.16 0.15
C ASP A 374 7.72 -38.10 -0.97
N GLU A 375 6.97 -39.18 -1.21
CA GLU A 375 7.27 -40.15 -2.27
C GLU A 375 7.21 -39.53 -3.68
N GLU A 376 6.60 -38.35 -3.83
CA GLU A 376 6.47 -37.62 -5.10
C GLU A 376 7.76 -36.89 -5.54
N ASP A 377 8.70 -36.62 -4.62
CA ASP A 377 10.00 -36.01 -4.96
C ASP A 377 10.91 -36.93 -5.79
N GLU A 378 10.63 -38.25 -5.84
CA GLU A 378 11.39 -39.21 -6.65
C GLU A 378 10.82 -39.43 -8.05
N GLU A 379 9.56 -39.07 -8.34
CA GLU A 379 8.91 -39.39 -9.62
C GLU A 379 9.04 -38.29 -10.70
N GLY A 380 9.44 -37.07 -10.33
CA GLY A 380 9.62 -35.94 -11.25
C GLY A 380 10.86 -35.97 -12.15
N GLU A 381 11.84 -36.85 -11.90
CA GLU A 381 13.14 -36.84 -12.62
C GLU A 381 13.23 -37.80 -13.83
N THR A 382 12.12 -38.25 -14.44
CA THR A 382 12.18 -39.03 -15.69
C THR A 382 11.12 -38.67 -16.74
N LYS A 383 11.28 -37.51 -17.38
CA LYS A 383 11.01 -37.28 -18.82
C LYS A 383 11.11 -35.79 -19.13
N ASP A 384 12.21 -35.39 -19.77
CA ASP A 384 12.19 -34.72 -21.06
C ASP A 384 13.60 -34.17 -21.32
N ASP A 385 14.26 -34.79 -22.31
CA ASP A 385 15.21 -34.16 -23.24
C ASP A 385 15.88 -35.27 -24.06
N LYS A 386 15.14 -35.78 -25.04
CA LYS A 386 15.72 -36.44 -26.21
C LYS A 386 14.98 -35.99 -27.46
N GLU A 387 15.69 -35.23 -28.27
CA GLU A 387 15.62 -34.99 -29.72
C GLU A 387 15.97 -33.51 -29.95
N GLU A 388 16.80 -33.08 -30.88
CA GLU A 388 17.67 -33.70 -31.87
C GLU A 388 18.56 -32.54 -32.39
N GLY A 389 19.82 -32.81 -32.70
CA GLY A 389 20.74 -31.78 -33.16
C GLY A 389 22.07 -32.35 -33.62
N GLU A 390 22.06 -33.12 -34.70
CA GLU A 390 23.27 -33.38 -35.50
C GLU A 390 23.81 -32.06 -36.06
N VAL A 391 25.14 -31.85 -36.07
CA VAL A 391 26.01 -31.91 -37.27
C VAL A 391 27.50 -31.77 -36.89
N ALA A 392 28.26 -32.81 -37.25
CA ALA A 392 29.66 -32.93 -37.71
C ALA A 392 30.83 -32.09 -37.13
N GLY A 393 31.90 -32.80 -36.77
CA GLY A 393 33.27 -32.27 -36.69
C GLY A 393 34.30 -33.30 -36.22
N THR A 394 34.98 -33.94 -37.17
CA THR A 394 35.94 -35.06 -37.06
C THR A 394 37.32 -34.70 -36.48
N SER A 395 37.92 -35.61 -35.68
CA SER A 395 39.22 -36.31 -35.96
C SER A 395 40.11 -36.63 -34.73
N ALA A 396 40.27 -37.95 -34.50
CA ALA A 396 41.51 -38.73 -34.35
C ALA A 396 42.52 -38.57 -33.17
N GLU A 397 42.67 -39.72 -32.46
CA GLU A 397 43.91 -40.42 -32.03
C GLU A 397 44.60 -40.18 -30.65
N SER A 398 44.23 -41.04 -29.66
CA SER A 398 44.98 -42.11 -28.96
C SER A 398 46.39 -41.87 -28.31
N PRO A 399 46.97 -42.82 -27.52
CA PRO A 399 46.73 -43.07 -26.08
C PRO A 399 48.03 -43.12 -25.23
N SER A 400 47.97 -43.12 -23.88
CA SER A 400 48.75 -44.04 -22.98
C SER A 400 48.83 -43.65 -21.49
N SER A 401 48.54 -44.66 -20.65
CA SER A 401 49.15 -45.05 -19.34
C SER A 401 49.46 -43.96 -18.29
N SER A 402 48.69 -43.85 -17.20
CA SER A 402 48.71 -44.69 -15.98
C SER A 402 49.39 -43.97 -14.80
N SER A 403 48.62 -43.60 -13.78
CA SER A 403 48.96 -43.93 -12.38
C SER A 403 47.82 -43.55 -11.45
N SER A 404 47.38 -44.57 -10.74
CA SER A 404 46.35 -44.60 -9.71
C SER A 404 46.69 -43.72 -8.51
N SER A 405 45.77 -42.87 -8.09
CA SER A 405 45.60 -42.52 -6.68
C SER A 405 44.10 -42.47 -6.37
N LYS A 406 43.70 -43.25 -5.37
CA LYS A 406 42.33 -43.41 -4.90
C LYS A 406 41.82 -42.09 -4.33
N ALA A 407 40.88 -41.45 -5.01
CA ALA A 407 39.99 -40.46 -4.41
C ALA A 407 38.61 -41.11 -4.27
N GLY A 408 38.07 -41.08 -3.05
CA GLY A 408 36.73 -41.57 -2.74
C GLY A 408 35.70 -40.89 -3.64
N THR A 409 34.79 -41.70 -4.16
CA THR A 409 33.58 -41.27 -4.85
C THR A 409 32.77 -40.35 -3.92
N ASP A 410 32.89 -39.06 -4.15
CA ASP A 410 31.95 -38.05 -3.66
C ASP A 410 30.67 -38.22 -4.48
N LYS A 411 29.69 -38.93 -3.91
CA LYS A 411 28.34 -38.95 -4.47
C LYS A 411 27.78 -37.55 -4.24
N GLY A 412 27.76 -36.74 -5.29
CA GLY A 412 27.03 -35.48 -5.32
C GLY A 412 25.53 -35.73 -5.12
N GLY A 413 25.10 -35.81 -3.86
CA GLY A 413 23.71 -35.56 -3.50
C GLY A 413 23.50 -34.04 -3.52
N LYS A 414 22.43 -33.58 -4.17
CA LYS A 414 21.94 -32.20 -4.00
C LYS A 414 21.83 -31.97 -2.50
N LYS A 415 22.59 -31.00 -1.98
CA LYS A 415 22.58 -30.65 -0.56
C LYS A 415 21.19 -30.11 -0.26
N LEU A 416 20.39 -30.87 0.48
CA LEU A 416 19.08 -30.42 0.96
C LEU A 416 19.24 -29.06 1.64
N SER A 417 18.34 -28.12 1.31
CA SER A 417 18.24 -26.84 1.98
C SER A 417 18.11 -27.10 3.49
N SER A 418 18.76 -26.26 4.29
CA SER A 418 18.56 -26.30 5.73
C SER A 418 17.41 -25.35 6.02
N PRO A 419 16.34 -25.80 6.71
CA PRO A 419 15.26 -24.92 7.09
C PRO A 419 15.76 -23.73 7.89
N VAL A 420 15.19 -22.56 7.60
CA VAL A 420 15.56 -21.29 8.23
C VAL A 420 14.32 -20.47 8.56
N CYS A 421 14.46 -19.52 9.46
CA CYS A 421 13.43 -18.53 9.75
C CYS A 421 14.02 -17.12 9.86
N CYS A 422 13.16 -16.13 9.72
CA CYS A 422 13.38 -14.78 10.23
C CYS A 422 12.14 -14.36 11.02
N GLY A 423 12.28 -13.38 11.90
CA GLY A 423 11.14 -12.87 12.64
C GLY A 423 11.42 -11.53 13.29
N GLU A 424 10.39 -10.98 13.92
CA GLU A 424 10.44 -9.76 14.71
C GLU A 424 9.31 -9.74 15.75
N VAL A 425 9.54 -9.02 16.85
CA VAL A 425 8.47 -8.64 17.78
C VAL A 425 8.02 -7.25 17.39
N ARG A 426 6.77 -7.10 16.99
CA ARG A 426 6.22 -5.86 16.44
C ARG A 426 5.29 -5.19 17.46
N ARG A 427 5.22 -3.87 17.37
CA ARG A 427 4.22 -3.04 18.04
C ARG A 427 3.43 -2.27 17.01
N TRP A 428 2.11 -2.34 17.15
CA TRP A 428 1.14 -1.69 16.29
C TRP A 428 0.33 -0.68 17.09
N SER A 429 0.21 0.52 16.55
CA SER A 429 -0.57 1.63 17.09
C SER A 429 -1.13 2.45 15.94
N HIS A 430 -1.97 3.45 16.25
CA HIS A 430 -2.44 4.42 15.26
C HIS A 430 -1.34 4.95 14.33
N GLY A 431 -1.60 4.93 13.02
CA GLY A 431 -0.64 5.25 11.95
C GLY A 431 0.25 4.08 11.51
N GLY A 432 0.12 2.90 12.12
CA GLY A 432 0.86 1.70 11.76
C GLY A 432 0.34 1.03 10.48
N TYR A 433 1.21 0.62 9.56
CA TYR A 433 0.86 -0.10 8.32
C TYR A 433 2.05 -0.82 7.66
N THR A 434 1.76 -1.71 6.70
CA THR A 434 2.67 -2.07 5.61
C THR A 434 1.98 -1.91 4.26
N LEU A 435 2.75 -1.78 3.19
CA LEU A 435 2.30 -1.60 1.82
C LEU A 435 2.94 -2.65 0.93
N LEU A 436 2.20 -3.04 -0.10
CA LEU A 436 2.73 -3.85 -1.18
C LEU A 436 3.62 -3.01 -2.08
N HIS A 437 4.70 -3.63 -2.57
CA HIS A 437 5.58 -2.96 -3.52
C HIS A 437 6.27 -3.95 -4.46
N ASP A 438 6.55 -3.52 -5.68
CA ASP A 438 7.03 -4.38 -6.78
C ASP A 438 8.32 -5.15 -6.44
N ALA A 439 9.17 -4.61 -5.56
CA ALA A 439 10.39 -5.31 -5.13
C ALA A 439 10.10 -6.54 -4.24
N GLU A 440 8.98 -6.55 -3.52
CA GLU A 440 8.53 -7.69 -2.71
C GLU A 440 7.90 -8.75 -3.60
N ALA A 441 7.03 -8.34 -4.55
CA ALA A 441 6.48 -9.24 -5.55
C ALA A 441 7.56 -9.96 -6.37
N ALA A 442 8.60 -9.23 -6.79
CA ALA A 442 9.72 -9.83 -7.51
C ALA A 442 10.60 -10.77 -6.66
N GLN A 443 10.46 -10.73 -5.33
CA GLN A 443 11.20 -11.56 -4.37
C GLN A 443 10.29 -12.56 -3.65
N ALA A 444 9.03 -12.69 -4.07
CA ALA A 444 8.09 -13.61 -3.49
C ALA A 444 8.64 -15.05 -3.59
N GLU A 445 8.59 -15.74 -2.47
CA GLU A 445 9.15 -17.07 -2.28
C GLU A 445 8.18 -17.88 -1.42
N TYR A 446 8.20 -19.20 -1.61
CA TYR A 446 7.45 -20.13 -0.77
C TYR A 446 7.87 -19.96 0.69
N ALA A 447 6.89 -19.73 1.56
CA ALA A 447 7.16 -19.44 2.96
C ALA A 447 5.94 -19.70 3.83
N LEU A 448 6.18 -20.15 5.06
CA LEU A 448 5.16 -20.25 6.09
C LEU A 448 5.24 -19.02 7.00
N ASP A 449 4.20 -18.20 6.96
CA ASP A 449 4.05 -17.09 7.91
C ASP A 449 3.44 -17.57 9.22
N LEU A 450 3.92 -16.99 10.32
CA LEU A 450 3.37 -17.17 11.65
C LEU A 450 3.11 -15.79 12.28
N ILE A 451 1.91 -15.61 12.82
CA ILE A 451 1.52 -14.41 13.56
C ILE A 451 0.94 -14.84 14.92
N LEU A 452 1.51 -14.33 16.00
CA LEU A 452 1.02 -14.56 17.37
C LEU A 452 0.77 -13.21 18.08
N PRO A 453 -0.48 -12.73 18.13
CA PRO A 453 -0.84 -11.45 18.73
C PRO A 453 -0.95 -11.46 20.27
N PHE A 454 -0.71 -10.29 20.86
CA PHE A 454 -0.79 -10.00 22.29
C PHE A 454 -1.37 -8.60 22.56
N GLY A 455 -2.23 -8.50 23.57
CA GLY A 455 -2.82 -7.25 24.02
C GLY A 455 -3.93 -6.69 23.13
N CYS A 456 -4.60 -7.53 22.33
CA CYS A 456 -5.63 -7.13 21.38
C CYS A 456 -7.06 -7.57 21.72
N ALA A 457 -7.36 -7.97 22.97
CA ALA A 457 -8.72 -8.35 23.40
C ALA A 457 -9.84 -7.35 23.05
N ASP A 458 -9.56 -6.05 23.10
CA ASP A 458 -10.51 -4.98 22.76
C ASP A 458 -10.26 -4.39 21.35
N TRP A 459 -9.55 -5.12 20.47
CA TRP A 459 -9.24 -4.66 19.13
C TRP A 459 -10.34 -5.04 18.15
N GLU A 460 -10.89 -4.03 17.47
CA GLU A 460 -11.99 -4.23 16.52
C GLU A 460 -11.46 -4.21 15.08
N ALA A 461 -12.10 -4.97 14.19
CA ALA A 461 -11.78 -5.00 12.76
C ALA A 461 -11.77 -3.59 12.13
N GLU A 462 -12.66 -2.70 12.59
CA GLU A 462 -12.77 -1.33 12.10
C GLU A 462 -11.53 -0.46 12.39
N PHE A 463 -10.67 -0.88 13.32
CA PHE A 463 -9.45 -0.14 13.68
C PHE A 463 -8.34 -0.34 12.64
N GLY A 464 -8.44 -1.36 11.78
CA GLY A 464 -7.33 -1.80 10.94
C GLY A 464 -6.37 -2.71 11.70
N GLY A 465 -5.11 -2.80 11.27
CA GLY A 465 -4.09 -3.63 11.90
C GLY A 465 -4.20 -5.14 11.62
N PHE A 466 -5.21 -5.58 10.88
CA PHE A 466 -5.29 -6.95 10.38
C PHE A 466 -4.31 -7.19 9.24
N THR A 467 -3.84 -8.43 9.10
CA THR A 467 -2.99 -8.85 7.98
C THR A 467 -3.87 -9.39 6.87
N CYS A 468 -3.73 -8.85 5.67
CA CYS A 468 -4.47 -9.26 4.48
C CYS A 468 -3.51 -9.92 3.50
N TYR A 469 -3.93 -11.05 2.92
CA TYR A 469 -3.24 -11.81 1.89
C TYR A 469 -4.01 -11.66 0.58
N ILE A 470 -3.29 -11.34 -0.49
CA ILE A 470 -3.87 -11.11 -1.81
C ILE A 470 -3.08 -11.85 -2.89
N ALA A 471 -3.76 -12.19 -3.98
CA ALA A 471 -3.10 -12.67 -5.19
C ALA A 471 -2.36 -11.51 -5.89
N ASN A 472 -1.16 -11.78 -6.39
CA ASN A 472 -0.33 -10.82 -7.09
C ASN A 472 -1.01 -10.42 -8.41
N GLU A 473 -0.98 -9.11 -8.72
CA GLU A 473 -1.65 -8.52 -9.90
C GLU A 473 -3.19 -8.64 -9.93
N GLU A 474 -3.82 -9.09 -8.85
CA GLU A 474 -5.27 -9.19 -8.73
C GLU A 474 -5.81 -8.32 -7.59
N ASP A 475 -7.07 -7.88 -7.72
CA ASP A 475 -7.80 -7.17 -6.65
C ASP A 475 -8.50 -8.15 -5.68
N GLU A 476 -8.18 -9.45 -5.77
CA GLU A 476 -8.82 -10.52 -4.99
C GLU A 476 -8.14 -10.73 -3.64
N GLU A 477 -8.90 -10.45 -2.57
CA GLU A 477 -8.51 -10.78 -1.20
C GLU A 477 -8.69 -12.28 -0.96
N LEU A 478 -7.57 -12.97 -0.68
CA LEU A 478 -7.55 -14.41 -0.43
C LEU A 478 -7.92 -14.73 1.03
N LEU A 479 -7.31 -14.00 1.97
CA LEU A 479 -7.43 -14.24 3.40
C LEU A 479 -7.18 -12.96 4.20
N THR A 480 -7.93 -12.79 5.29
CA THR A 480 -7.65 -11.77 6.30
C THR A 480 -7.51 -12.38 7.69
N VAL A 481 -6.36 -12.13 8.32
CA VAL A 481 -6.03 -12.55 9.69
C VAL A 481 -6.22 -11.36 10.63
N TYR A 482 -7.23 -11.45 11.49
CA TYR A 482 -7.50 -10.45 12.52
C TYR A 482 -6.65 -10.70 13.77
N PRO A 483 -6.13 -9.64 14.44
CA PRO A 483 -5.44 -9.81 15.72
C PRO A 483 -6.38 -10.40 16.77
N GLU A 484 -6.06 -11.59 17.27
CA GLU A 484 -6.77 -12.25 18.36
C GLU A 484 -5.75 -12.72 19.41
N ASP A 485 -6.02 -12.39 20.68
CA ASP A 485 -5.10 -12.67 21.78
C ASP A 485 -4.83 -14.17 21.89
N ASN A 486 -3.55 -14.54 22.01
CA ASN A 486 -3.10 -15.92 22.16
C ASN A 486 -3.54 -16.86 21.02
N SER A 487 -3.81 -16.30 19.84
CA SER A 487 -4.26 -17.03 18.67
C SER A 487 -3.13 -17.09 17.63
N LEU A 488 -2.54 -18.27 17.45
CA LEU A 488 -1.43 -18.48 16.52
C LEU A 488 -1.99 -18.72 15.11
N ALA A 489 -1.79 -17.77 14.21
CA ALA A 489 -2.13 -17.94 12.80
C ALA A 489 -0.93 -18.46 12.02
N LEU A 490 -1.16 -19.46 11.18
CA LEU A 490 -0.22 -19.98 10.20
C LEU A 490 -0.81 -19.79 8.80
N VAL A 491 -0.02 -19.25 7.88
CA VAL A 491 -0.44 -19.07 6.48
C VAL A 491 0.71 -19.44 5.56
N TYR A 492 0.51 -20.43 4.70
CA TYR A 492 1.48 -20.77 3.66
C TYR A 492 1.26 -19.89 2.44
N ARG A 493 2.32 -19.22 2.00
CA ARG A 493 2.31 -18.38 0.80
C ARG A 493 3.17 -19.02 -0.28
N ASP A 494 2.69 -18.93 -1.50
CA ASP A 494 3.47 -19.19 -2.70
C ASP A 494 4.14 -17.92 -3.25
N LYS A 495 4.61 -17.99 -4.50
CA LYS A 495 5.27 -16.86 -5.19
C LYS A 495 4.28 -15.83 -5.76
N GLU A 496 3.00 -16.14 -5.78
CA GLU A 496 1.94 -15.26 -6.29
C GLU A 496 1.12 -14.67 -5.14
N THR A 497 1.40 -15.03 -3.89
CA THR A 497 0.71 -14.51 -2.72
C THR A 497 1.52 -13.42 -2.01
N LEU A 498 0.92 -12.23 -1.91
CA LEU A 498 1.48 -11.09 -1.18
C LEU A 498 0.68 -10.81 0.08
N LYS A 499 1.25 -10.04 1.01
CA LYS A 499 0.55 -9.65 2.24
C LYS A 499 0.85 -8.22 2.66
N PHE A 500 -0.09 -7.62 3.37
CA PHE A 500 0.13 -6.34 4.04
C PHE A 500 -0.65 -6.25 5.35
N VAL A 501 -0.22 -5.35 6.25
CA VAL A 501 -0.95 -5.01 7.47
C VAL A 501 -1.71 -3.71 7.22
N LYS A 502 -3.04 -3.76 7.29
CA LYS A 502 -3.90 -2.62 7.01
C LYS A 502 -3.63 -1.47 7.98
N HIS A 503 -3.64 -0.24 7.47
CA HIS A 503 -3.49 0.98 8.26
C HIS A 503 -4.36 1.01 9.53
N VAL A 504 -3.68 1.19 10.68
CA VAL A 504 -4.33 1.38 11.98
C VAL A 504 -4.85 2.82 12.09
N ASN A 505 -6.16 2.99 11.97
CA ASN A 505 -6.79 4.30 11.95
C ASN A 505 -7.12 4.83 13.36
N HIS A 506 -7.60 6.08 13.42
CA HIS A 506 -7.86 6.82 14.65
C HIS A 506 -8.99 6.23 15.51
N LYS A 507 -9.84 5.32 15.00
CA LYS A 507 -10.81 4.60 15.86
C LYS A 507 -10.11 3.74 16.93
N SER A 508 -8.85 3.36 16.71
CA SER A 508 -8.03 2.67 17.71
C SER A 508 -7.71 3.55 18.95
N SER A 509 -7.79 4.87 18.85
CA SER A 509 -7.53 5.79 19.96
C SER A 509 -8.55 5.67 21.10
N HIS A 510 -8.11 5.85 22.36
CA HIS A 510 -9.03 5.89 23.49
C HIS A 510 -9.89 7.17 23.46
N VAL A 511 -11.12 7.07 23.99
CA VAL A 511 -12.09 8.18 24.08
C VAL A 511 -11.53 9.39 24.85
N ASP A 512 -10.61 9.15 25.79
CA ASP A 512 -9.95 10.21 26.59
C ASP A 512 -8.69 10.80 25.92
N SER A 513 -8.43 10.51 24.64
CA SER A 513 -7.47 11.17 23.72
C SER A 513 -5.98 11.17 24.09
N SER A 514 -5.59 10.68 25.28
CA SER A 514 -4.20 10.77 25.76
C SER A 514 -3.36 9.50 25.53
N THR A 515 -3.98 8.37 25.20
CA THR A 515 -3.30 7.12 24.85
C THR A 515 -3.99 6.47 23.65
N CYS A 516 -3.21 5.95 22.70
CA CYS A 516 -3.74 5.09 21.64
C CYS A 516 -3.75 3.64 22.14
N ARG A 517 -4.72 2.82 21.72
CA ARG A 517 -4.59 1.38 21.92
C ARG A 517 -3.38 0.90 21.13
N GLU A 518 -2.66 -0.04 21.73
CA GLU A 518 -1.54 -0.72 21.10
C GLU A 518 -1.79 -2.22 21.19
N PHE A 519 -1.37 -2.96 20.17
CA PHE A 519 -1.18 -4.39 20.28
C PHE A 519 0.21 -4.77 19.80
N TYR A 520 0.62 -5.97 20.16
CA TYR A 520 1.93 -6.51 19.86
C TYR A 520 1.75 -7.84 19.14
N ASP A 521 2.74 -8.24 18.37
CA ASP A 521 2.78 -9.60 17.85
C ASP A 521 4.22 -10.11 17.75
N PHE A 522 4.34 -11.44 17.72
CA PHE A 522 5.50 -12.09 17.17
C PHE A 522 5.17 -12.46 15.73
N SER A 523 5.95 -11.96 14.78
CA SER A 523 5.80 -12.26 13.36
C SER A 523 7.03 -13.01 12.88
N PHE A 524 6.83 -14.25 12.43
CA PHE A 524 7.88 -15.12 11.92
C PHE A 524 7.56 -15.57 10.51
N VAL A 525 8.61 -15.86 9.74
CA VAL A 525 8.53 -16.47 8.42
C VAL A 525 9.52 -17.63 8.38
N TYR A 526 9.04 -18.82 8.03
CA TYR A 526 9.82 -20.05 7.92
C TYR A 526 9.96 -20.47 6.47
N TYR A 527 11.09 -21.09 6.16
CA TYR A 527 11.48 -21.54 4.82
C TYR A 527 12.07 -22.95 4.92
N GLU A 528 11.75 -23.80 3.94
CA GLU A 528 12.27 -25.18 3.82
C GLU A 528 13.76 -25.29 3.44
#